data_AF-A0A7J4MQH9-F1
#
_entry.id   AF-A0A7J4MQH9-F1
#
_cell.length_a   1.000
_cell.length_b   1.000
_cell.length_c   1.000
_cell.angle_alpha   90.00
_cell.angle_beta   90.00
_cell.angle_gamma   90.00
#
_symmetry.space_group_name_H-M   'P 1'
#
loop_
_entity.id
_entity.type
_entity.pdbx_description
1 polymer ?
#
loop_
_entity_poly.entity_id
_entity_poly.type
_entity_poly.pdbx_seq_one_letter_code
_entity_poly.pdbx_strand_id
1 'polypeptide(L)'
;MDNQKIFNKAKEYLLSFPEINEEILNNHLTAWKEKKPKDLRDLFKRMVFHSQNKQGMPNSIGDIDKISSFVYDWDFQKVNENYDSWGKLFDTIKSSDYTPPGRMVKDNSHSYWVQFCKSILSIALFVSRFKNIEEFNKFVEVFYFNEETRIALPLLLKEEIFGYQFALSCDFLKENGYPEFIKPDVHIIDIFRGLTLSNGNNDFQIFRDVIKFSKSINKLPYEVDKIFWLIGSGNFYLNDIKVHTSKRDFINSIPN
;
A
#
# COMPACT_ATOMS: atom_id res chain seq x y z
N MET A 1 -23.06 14.40 13.25
CA MET A 1 -22.04 14.93 14.18
C MET A 1 -20.86 15.51 13.40
N ASP A 2 -20.11 16.47 13.97
CA ASP A 2 -18.94 17.10 13.33
C ASP A 2 -17.78 16.11 13.10
N ASN A 3 -17.25 16.05 11.88
CA ASN A 3 -16.15 15.15 11.48
C ASN A 3 -14.89 15.35 12.35
N GLN A 4 -14.64 16.59 12.79
CA GLN A 4 -13.50 16.87 13.68
C GLN A 4 -13.65 16.14 15.02
N LYS A 5 -14.88 16.08 15.55
CA LYS A 5 -15.18 15.35 16.79
C LYS A 5 -15.00 13.85 16.62
N ILE A 6 -15.38 13.28 15.46
CA ILE A 6 -15.16 11.86 15.16
C ILE A 6 -13.67 11.54 15.17
N PHE A 7 -12.87 12.34 14.46
CA PHE A 7 -11.43 12.13 14.37
C PHE A 7 -10.74 12.27 15.75
N ASN A 8 -11.16 13.24 16.56
CA ASN A 8 -10.63 13.40 17.91
C ASN A 8 -11.00 12.21 18.82
N LYS A 9 -12.26 11.75 18.78
CA LYS A 9 -12.69 10.54 19.50
C LYS A 9 -11.93 9.29 19.05
N ALA A 10 -11.57 9.20 17.77
CA ALA A 10 -10.75 8.11 17.24
C ALA A 10 -9.34 8.10 17.86
N LYS A 11 -8.72 9.29 18.01
CA LYS A 11 -7.46 9.43 18.76
C LYS A 11 -7.62 9.05 20.22
N GLU A 12 -8.63 9.60 20.91
CA GLU A 12 -8.91 9.34 22.32
C GLU A 12 -9.13 7.84 22.58
N TYR A 13 -9.85 7.15 21.68
CA TYR A 13 -10.06 5.72 21.76
C TYR A 13 -8.74 4.94 21.74
N LEU A 14 -7.83 5.26 20.80
CA LEU A 14 -6.51 4.61 20.74
C LEU A 14 -5.63 4.93 21.95
N LEU A 15 -5.72 6.14 22.49
CA LEU A 15 -4.96 6.57 23.68
C LEU A 15 -5.54 6.04 24.99
N SER A 16 -6.73 5.42 24.96
CA SER A 16 -7.31 4.78 26.15
C SER A 16 -6.63 3.45 26.50
N PHE A 17 -5.85 2.88 25.58
CA PHE A 17 -5.08 1.66 25.81
C PHE A 17 -3.78 2.00 26.54
N PRO A 18 -3.46 1.34 27.67
CA PRO A 18 -2.31 1.71 28.51
C PRO A 18 -0.96 1.58 27.80
N GLU A 19 -0.87 0.76 26.76
CA GLU A 19 0.33 0.57 25.93
C GLU A 19 0.56 1.71 24.93
N ILE A 20 -0.45 2.55 24.68
CA ILE A 20 -0.43 3.55 23.61
C ILE A 20 -0.34 4.96 24.21
N ASN A 21 0.66 5.71 23.77
CA ASN A 21 0.81 7.13 24.08
C ASN A 21 0.83 7.98 22.80
N GLU A 22 0.84 9.31 22.96
CA GLU A 22 0.84 10.25 21.83
C GLU A 22 2.07 10.09 20.93
N GLU A 23 3.24 9.72 21.46
CA GLU A 23 4.44 9.50 20.67
C GLU A 23 4.29 8.30 19.73
N ILE A 24 3.86 7.15 20.28
CA ILE A 24 3.60 5.92 19.52
C ILE A 24 2.57 6.18 18.42
N LEU A 25 1.48 6.88 18.76
CA LEU A 25 0.45 7.22 17.77
C LEU A 25 1.01 8.15 16.68
N ASN A 26 1.70 9.23 17.06
CA ASN A 26 2.26 10.19 16.11
C ASN A 26 3.30 9.56 15.18
N ASN A 27 4.13 8.64 15.69
CA ASN A 27 5.09 7.89 14.87
C ASN A 27 4.41 7.20 13.69
N HIS A 28 3.24 6.60 13.91
CA HIS A 28 2.46 5.97 12.84
C HIS A 28 1.83 6.99 11.89
N LEU A 29 1.32 8.11 12.40
CA LEU A 29 0.68 9.16 11.58
C LEU A 29 1.67 9.92 10.70
N THR A 30 2.95 9.98 11.08
CA THR A 30 3.98 10.70 10.31
C THR A 30 4.98 9.79 9.60
N ALA A 31 4.86 8.47 9.74
CA ALA A 31 5.81 7.50 9.16
C ALA A 31 5.99 7.65 7.64
N TRP A 32 4.98 8.13 6.92
CA TRP A 32 5.05 8.35 5.47
C TRP A 32 6.17 9.31 5.05
N LYS A 33 6.59 10.24 5.92
CA LYS A 33 7.62 11.24 5.61
C LYS A 33 8.96 10.62 5.25
N GLU A 34 9.31 9.52 5.92
CA GLU A 34 10.58 8.79 5.73
C GLU A 34 10.47 7.66 4.70
N LYS A 35 9.28 7.44 4.13
CA LYS A 35 8.99 6.30 3.26
C LYS A 35 9.03 6.64 1.77
N LYS A 36 9.30 7.88 1.38
CA LYS A 36 9.38 8.26 -0.04
C LYS A 36 10.60 7.61 -0.70
N PRO A 37 10.48 7.04 -1.92
CA PRO A 37 11.62 6.44 -2.59
C PRO A 37 12.73 7.47 -2.85
N LYS A 38 13.98 7.06 -2.66
CA LYS A 38 15.15 7.94 -2.81
C LYS A 38 15.59 8.13 -4.25
N ASP A 39 15.44 7.10 -5.07
CA ASP A 39 15.77 7.07 -6.48
C ASP A 39 14.87 6.06 -7.22
N LEU A 40 15.05 5.89 -8.53
CA LEU A 40 14.25 4.95 -9.32
C LEU A 40 14.53 3.48 -9.02
N ARG A 41 15.73 3.12 -8.49
CA ARG A 41 16.03 1.75 -8.07
C ARG A 41 15.27 1.43 -6.78
N ASP A 42 15.25 2.35 -5.82
CA ASP A 42 14.45 2.23 -4.60
C ASP A 42 12.95 2.18 -4.93
N LEU A 43 12.47 3.01 -5.88
CA LEU A 43 11.09 2.94 -6.37
C LEU A 43 10.77 1.55 -6.95
N PHE A 44 11.62 1.04 -7.83
CA PHE A 44 11.47 -0.29 -8.42
C PHE A 44 11.39 -1.38 -7.34
N LYS A 45 12.34 -1.40 -6.40
CA LYS A 45 12.37 -2.33 -5.27
C LYS A 45 11.07 -2.25 -4.44
N ARG A 46 10.62 -1.05 -4.09
CA ARG A 46 9.41 -0.82 -3.29
C ARG A 46 8.13 -1.28 -3.99
N MET A 47 8.03 -1.07 -5.30
CA MET A 47 6.90 -1.56 -6.09
C MET A 47 6.92 -3.10 -6.17
N VAL A 48 8.08 -3.72 -6.38
CA VAL A 48 8.21 -5.18 -6.36
C VAL A 48 7.84 -5.74 -4.98
N PHE A 49 8.31 -5.10 -3.90
CA PHE A 49 7.91 -5.47 -2.53
C PHE A 49 6.40 -5.43 -2.35
N HIS A 50 5.72 -4.38 -2.82
CA HIS A 50 4.26 -4.30 -2.70
C HIS A 50 3.54 -5.37 -3.53
N SER A 51 4.07 -5.74 -4.71
CA SER A 51 3.46 -6.80 -5.53
C SER A 51 3.32 -8.14 -4.78
N GLN A 52 4.19 -8.40 -3.80
CA GLN A 52 4.14 -9.61 -2.99
C GLN A 52 3.02 -9.60 -1.95
N ASN A 53 2.43 -8.45 -1.61
CA ASN A 53 1.44 -8.34 -0.52
C ASN A 53 0.06 -8.93 -0.87
N LYS A 54 -0.05 -9.65 -1.99
CA LYS A 54 -1.22 -10.45 -2.34
C LYS A 54 -1.34 -11.67 -1.43
N GLN A 55 -2.57 -12.03 -1.02
CA GLN A 55 -2.84 -13.14 -0.09
C GLN A 55 -1.97 -14.37 -0.35
N GLY A 56 -1.22 -14.81 0.67
CA GLY A 56 -0.37 -16.01 0.65
C GLY A 56 0.93 -15.91 -0.15
N MET A 57 1.09 -14.88 -0.99
CA MET A 57 2.29 -14.67 -1.80
C MET A 57 3.55 -14.36 -0.97
N PRO A 58 3.52 -13.57 0.14
CA PRO A 58 4.73 -13.32 0.93
C PRO A 58 5.35 -14.61 1.47
N ASN A 59 4.52 -15.58 1.88
CA ASN A 59 4.98 -16.88 2.38
C ASN A 59 5.60 -17.77 1.29
N SER A 60 5.32 -17.47 0.01
CA SER A 60 5.84 -18.24 -1.12
C SER A 60 7.08 -17.62 -1.74
N ILE A 61 7.14 -16.29 -1.78
CA ILE A 61 8.29 -15.53 -2.30
C ILE A 61 9.38 -15.43 -1.24
N GLY A 62 8.99 -15.15 0.01
CA GLY A 62 9.91 -14.93 1.12
C GLY A 62 10.51 -13.52 1.11
N ASP A 63 11.74 -13.41 1.60
CA ASP A 63 12.48 -12.17 1.59
C ASP A 63 12.95 -11.84 0.17
N ILE A 64 12.42 -10.75 -0.40
CA ILE A 64 12.74 -10.31 -1.77
C ILE A 64 14.21 -9.93 -1.93
N ASP A 65 14.91 -9.56 -0.86
CA ASP A 65 16.33 -9.21 -0.96
C ASP A 65 17.20 -10.41 -1.31
N LYS A 66 16.71 -11.63 -1.06
CA LYS A 66 17.39 -12.86 -1.48
C LYS A 66 17.41 -13.07 -2.99
N ILE A 67 16.59 -12.33 -3.74
CA ILE A 67 16.57 -12.41 -5.20
C ILE A 67 17.25 -11.20 -5.87
N SER A 68 17.89 -10.30 -5.12
CA SER A 68 18.44 -9.05 -5.66
C SER A 68 19.39 -9.29 -6.85
N SER A 69 20.23 -10.33 -6.77
CA SER A 69 21.18 -10.69 -7.83
C SER A 69 20.49 -11.09 -9.14
N PHE A 70 19.33 -11.75 -9.09
CA PHE A 70 18.54 -12.09 -10.27
C PHE A 70 17.83 -10.89 -10.89
N VAL A 71 17.69 -9.79 -10.13
CA VAL A 71 17.12 -8.53 -10.61
C VAL A 71 18.15 -7.41 -10.63
N TYR A 72 19.43 -7.79 -10.80
CA TYR A 72 20.56 -6.88 -10.97
C TYR A 72 20.68 -5.80 -9.88
N ASP A 73 20.50 -6.22 -8.63
CA ASP A 73 20.46 -5.35 -7.45
C ASP A 73 19.47 -4.18 -7.63
N TRP A 74 18.28 -4.53 -8.13
CA TRP A 74 17.16 -3.62 -8.37
C TRP A 74 17.43 -2.60 -9.48
N ASP A 75 18.31 -2.92 -10.43
CA ASP A 75 18.51 -2.16 -11.66
C ASP A 75 17.47 -2.54 -12.73
N PHE A 76 16.38 -1.78 -12.78
CA PHE A 76 15.28 -2.02 -13.71
C PHE A 76 15.68 -1.93 -15.19
N GLN A 77 16.73 -1.16 -15.54
CA GLN A 77 17.20 -1.07 -16.92
C GLN A 77 17.84 -2.40 -17.32
N LYS A 78 18.72 -2.94 -16.48
CA LYS A 78 19.33 -4.25 -16.70
C LYS A 78 18.30 -5.38 -16.71
N VAL A 79 17.27 -5.30 -15.86
CA VAL A 79 16.14 -6.25 -15.91
C VAL A 79 15.48 -6.24 -17.29
N ASN A 80 15.13 -5.05 -17.81
CA ASN A 80 14.50 -4.91 -19.13
C ASN A 80 15.42 -5.35 -20.29
N GLU A 81 16.73 -5.09 -20.19
CA GLU A 81 17.73 -5.49 -21.20
C GLU A 81 17.94 -7.01 -21.26
N ASN A 82 17.88 -7.69 -20.11
CA ASN A 82 18.26 -9.10 -20.00
C ASN A 82 17.07 -10.06 -19.99
N TYR A 83 15.87 -9.60 -19.61
CA TYR A 83 14.67 -10.41 -19.55
C TYR A 83 13.60 -9.90 -20.52
N ASP A 84 13.54 -10.53 -21.69
CA ASP A 84 12.50 -10.34 -22.70
C ASP A 84 11.14 -10.93 -22.30
N SER A 85 11.12 -11.82 -21.31
CA SER A 85 9.94 -12.55 -20.88
C SER A 85 10.03 -12.95 -19.42
N TRP A 86 8.88 -12.98 -18.75
CA TRP A 86 8.79 -13.40 -17.34
C TRP A 86 9.27 -14.85 -17.15
N GLY A 87 9.15 -15.67 -18.20
CA GLY A 87 9.60 -17.05 -18.22
C GLY A 87 11.11 -17.17 -18.10
N LYS A 88 11.87 -16.28 -18.76
CA LYS A 88 13.33 -16.25 -18.66
C LYS A 88 13.82 -15.90 -17.26
N LEU A 89 13.20 -14.89 -16.61
CA LEU A 89 13.48 -14.58 -15.21
C LEU A 89 13.14 -15.76 -14.29
N PHE A 90 11.96 -16.35 -14.47
CA PHE A 90 11.52 -17.52 -13.70
C PHE A 90 12.52 -18.69 -13.81
N ASP A 91 12.95 -19.02 -15.03
CA ASP A 91 13.89 -20.12 -15.27
C ASP A 91 15.28 -19.81 -14.70
N THR A 92 15.70 -18.55 -14.76
CA THR A 92 16.97 -18.10 -14.19
C THR A 92 17.01 -18.30 -12.68
N ILE A 93 15.93 -17.91 -11.98
CA ILE A 93 15.80 -18.13 -10.53
C ILE A 93 15.72 -19.63 -10.25
N LYS A 94 14.88 -20.38 -10.97
CA LYS A 94 14.64 -21.81 -10.72
C LYS A 94 15.87 -22.70 -10.97
N SER A 95 16.74 -22.31 -11.90
CA SER A 95 17.94 -23.08 -12.26
C SER A 95 19.16 -22.71 -11.41
N SER A 96 19.02 -21.78 -10.47
CA SER A 96 20.07 -21.37 -9.54
C SER A 96 20.07 -22.23 -8.26
N ASP A 97 21.04 -22.00 -7.38
CA ASP A 97 21.10 -22.60 -6.04
C ASP A 97 20.11 -21.97 -5.03
N TYR A 98 19.34 -20.96 -5.45
CA TYR A 98 18.34 -20.33 -4.59
C TYR A 98 17.15 -21.27 -4.35
N THR A 99 16.87 -21.56 -3.07
CA THR A 99 15.71 -22.34 -2.66
C THR A 99 14.63 -21.42 -2.08
N PRO A 100 13.58 -21.09 -2.84
CA PRO A 100 12.49 -20.27 -2.33
C PRO A 100 11.61 -21.03 -1.31
N PRO A 101 10.91 -20.33 -0.41
CA PRO A 101 9.99 -20.97 0.54
C PRO A 101 8.82 -21.68 -0.16
N GLY A 102 8.29 -21.08 -1.22
CA GLY A 102 7.16 -21.60 -1.99
C GLY A 102 7.60 -22.35 -3.25
N ARG A 103 6.74 -23.27 -3.71
CA ARG A 103 6.98 -24.07 -4.92
C ARG A 103 6.98 -23.22 -6.19
N MET A 104 7.95 -23.47 -7.07
CA MET A 104 8.05 -22.86 -8.40
C MET A 104 7.46 -23.76 -9.49
N VAL A 105 6.17 -23.56 -9.80
CA VAL A 105 5.43 -24.28 -10.85
C VAL A 105 5.18 -23.36 -12.05
N LYS A 106 5.90 -23.57 -13.17
CA LYS A 106 5.89 -22.66 -14.33
C LYS A 106 4.60 -22.73 -15.15
N ASP A 107 4.10 -23.95 -15.35
CA ASP A 107 2.92 -24.21 -16.19
C ASP A 107 1.60 -23.83 -15.50
N ASN A 108 1.65 -23.51 -14.21
CA ASN A 108 0.51 -22.98 -13.49
C ASN A 108 0.56 -21.44 -13.51
N SER A 109 -0.30 -20.81 -14.31
CA SER A 109 -0.40 -19.35 -14.38
C SER A 109 -0.79 -18.68 -13.05
N HIS A 110 -1.41 -19.43 -12.13
CA HIS A 110 -1.76 -18.98 -10.78
C HIS A 110 -0.64 -19.19 -9.76
N SER A 111 0.47 -19.81 -10.15
CA SER A 111 1.68 -19.90 -9.31
C SER A 111 2.12 -18.51 -8.87
N TYR A 112 2.38 -18.34 -7.57
CA TYR A 112 2.84 -17.06 -7.05
C TYR A 112 4.15 -16.61 -7.70
N TRP A 113 5.07 -17.54 -7.98
CA TRP A 113 6.32 -17.22 -8.69
C TRP A 113 6.09 -16.78 -10.13
N VAL A 114 5.12 -17.35 -10.84
CA VAL A 114 4.77 -16.90 -12.20
C VAL A 114 4.19 -15.48 -12.15
N GLN A 115 3.26 -15.23 -11.23
CA GLN A 115 2.67 -13.91 -11.06
C GLN A 115 3.72 -12.87 -10.66
N PHE A 116 4.60 -13.22 -9.72
CA PHE A 116 5.64 -12.34 -9.22
C PHE A 116 6.68 -11.97 -10.29
N CYS A 117 7.13 -12.94 -11.10
CA CYS A 117 8.03 -12.64 -12.23
C CYS A 117 7.38 -11.73 -13.27
N LYS A 118 6.08 -11.89 -13.54
CA LYS A 118 5.32 -10.97 -14.41
C LYS A 118 5.22 -9.57 -13.80
N SER A 119 4.96 -9.47 -12.51
CA SER A 119 4.94 -8.19 -11.79
C SER A 119 6.29 -7.49 -11.92
N ILE A 120 7.41 -8.16 -11.63
CA ILE A 120 8.76 -7.60 -11.74
C ILE A 120 8.99 -6.95 -13.10
N LEU A 121 8.71 -7.66 -14.21
CA LEU A 121 8.95 -7.10 -15.55
C LEU A 121 7.99 -5.95 -15.88
N SER A 122 6.71 -6.05 -15.55
CA SER A 122 5.78 -4.94 -15.78
C SER A 122 6.14 -3.68 -14.99
N ILE A 123 6.64 -3.83 -13.76
CA ILE A 123 7.13 -2.71 -12.94
C ILE A 123 8.41 -2.14 -13.54
N ALA A 124 9.35 -2.98 -13.99
CA ALA A 124 10.59 -2.51 -14.63
C ALA A 124 10.30 -1.67 -15.88
N LEU A 125 9.33 -2.08 -16.70
CA LEU A 125 8.85 -1.34 -17.87
C LEU A 125 8.09 -0.05 -17.51
N PHE A 126 7.35 -0.04 -16.40
CA PHE A 126 6.67 1.16 -15.91
C PHE A 126 7.68 2.20 -15.42
N VAL A 127 8.63 1.78 -14.57
CA VAL A 127 9.65 2.66 -13.97
C VAL A 127 10.58 3.24 -15.03
N SER A 128 10.89 2.51 -16.11
CA SER A 128 11.77 2.99 -17.17
C SER A 128 11.25 4.18 -17.99
N ARG A 129 10.00 4.60 -17.77
CA ARG A 129 9.42 5.81 -18.39
C ARG A 129 9.95 7.10 -17.78
N PHE A 130 10.47 7.04 -16.55
CA PHE A 130 10.94 8.20 -15.81
C PHE A 130 12.46 8.30 -15.89
N LYS A 131 12.98 9.52 -16.03
CA LYS A 131 14.43 9.80 -16.05
C LYS A 131 15.03 9.77 -14.65
N ASN A 132 14.27 10.23 -13.66
CA ASN A 132 14.67 10.29 -12.25
C ASN A 132 13.43 10.27 -11.34
N ILE A 133 13.68 10.24 -10.03
CA ILE A 133 12.62 10.16 -9.03
C ILE A 133 11.78 11.44 -8.97
N GLU A 134 12.37 12.61 -9.29
CA GLU A 134 11.66 13.88 -9.35
C GLU A 134 10.59 13.89 -10.45
N GLU A 135 10.87 13.27 -11.59
CA GLU A 135 9.89 13.13 -12.68
C GLU A 135 8.73 12.22 -12.26
N PHE A 136 9.02 11.10 -11.58
CA PHE A 136 7.97 10.26 -11.00
C PHE A 136 7.12 11.01 -9.97
N ASN A 137 7.76 11.79 -9.08
CA ASN A 137 7.05 12.59 -8.09
C ASN A 137 6.12 13.63 -8.71
N LYS A 138 6.60 14.35 -9.75
CA LYS A 138 5.77 15.29 -10.51
C LYS A 138 4.60 14.59 -11.21
N PHE A 139 4.85 13.41 -11.76
CA PHE A 139 3.80 12.57 -12.34
C PHE A 139 2.71 12.24 -11.31
N VAL A 140 3.09 11.85 -10.08
CA VAL A 140 2.11 11.58 -9.01
C VAL A 140 1.35 12.84 -8.60
N GLU A 141 2.04 13.99 -8.48
CA GLU A 141 1.45 15.26 -8.01
C GLU A 141 0.33 15.77 -8.93
N VAL A 142 0.39 15.50 -10.24
CA VAL A 142 -0.69 15.86 -11.19
C VAL A 142 -2.04 15.27 -10.79
N PHE A 143 -2.04 14.14 -10.08
CA PHE A 143 -3.28 13.47 -9.66
C PHE A 143 -3.89 14.05 -8.37
N TYR A 144 -3.23 14.98 -7.66
CA TYR A 144 -3.73 15.49 -6.37
C TYR A 144 -4.89 16.48 -6.45
N PHE A 145 -5.21 16.96 -7.64
CA PHE A 145 -6.15 18.07 -7.88
C PHE A 145 -7.53 17.87 -7.22
N ASN A 146 -8.19 16.74 -7.46
CA ASN A 146 -9.46 16.40 -6.81
C ASN A 146 -9.58 14.88 -6.57
N GLU A 147 -10.66 14.46 -5.91
CA GLU A 147 -10.88 13.05 -5.58
C GLU A 147 -10.96 12.13 -6.81
N GLU A 148 -11.46 12.60 -7.95
CA GLU A 148 -11.55 11.81 -9.18
C GLU A 148 -10.18 11.63 -9.84
N THR A 149 -9.37 12.70 -9.91
CA THR A 149 -8.00 12.59 -10.41
C THR A 149 -7.16 11.70 -9.51
N ARG A 150 -7.37 11.75 -8.18
CA ARG A 150 -6.66 10.85 -7.25
C ARG A 150 -7.01 9.39 -7.49
N ILE A 151 -8.25 9.05 -7.83
CA ILE A 151 -8.64 7.67 -8.17
C ILE A 151 -7.96 7.19 -9.47
N ALA A 152 -7.71 8.10 -10.41
CA ALA A 152 -7.14 7.74 -11.71
C ALA A 152 -5.73 7.12 -11.61
N LEU A 153 -4.88 7.55 -10.66
CA LEU A 153 -3.53 6.98 -10.55
C LEU A 153 -3.53 5.52 -10.09
N PRO A 154 -4.21 5.11 -8.99
CA PRO A 154 -4.32 3.71 -8.64
C PRO A 154 -4.92 2.83 -9.74
N LEU A 155 -5.87 3.36 -10.53
CA LEU A 155 -6.43 2.68 -11.70
C LEU A 155 -5.40 2.51 -12.81
N LEU A 156 -4.65 3.56 -13.14
CA LEU A 156 -3.57 3.49 -14.12
C LEU A 156 -2.51 2.46 -13.70
N LEU A 157 -2.10 2.46 -12.44
CA LEU A 157 -1.16 1.46 -11.91
C LEU A 157 -1.71 0.03 -12.02
N LYS A 158 -3.02 -0.16 -11.78
CA LYS A 158 -3.68 -1.46 -11.95
C LYS A 158 -3.62 -1.95 -13.40
N GLU A 159 -3.83 -1.05 -14.37
CA GLU A 159 -3.82 -1.42 -15.80
C GLU A 159 -2.39 -1.67 -16.32
N GLU A 160 -1.40 -0.95 -15.80
CA GLU A 160 -0.01 -0.98 -16.28
C GLU A 160 0.86 -2.04 -15.59
N ILE A 161 0.52 -2.43 -14.36
CA ILE A 161 1.36 -3.31 -13.55
C ILE A 161 0.63 -4.63 -13.32
N PHE A 162 1.26 -5.71 -13.78
CA PHE A 162 0.70 -7.04 -13.61
C PHE A 162 0.55 -7.37 -12.11
N GLY A 163 -0.65 -7.82 -11.73
CA GLY A 163 -0.96 -8.22 -10.36
C GLY A 163 -1.37 -7.08 -9.43
N TYR A 164 -1.16 -5.82 -9.83
CA TYR A 164 -1.73 -4.70 -9.09
C TYR A 164 -3.24 -4.68 -9.25
N GLN A 165 -3.92 -4.37 -8.15
CA GLN A 165 -5.36 -4.11 -8.08
C GLN A 165 -5.54 -2.77 -7.38
N PHE A 166 -6.72 -2.16 -7.50
CA PHE A 166 -6.96 -0.81 -6.97
C PHE A 166 -6.49 -0.62 -5.52
N ALA A 167 -6.90 -1.51 -4.60
CA ALA A 167 -6.50 -1.46 -3.21
C ALA A 167 -4.98 -1.61 -2.99
N LEU A 168 -4.30 -2.44 -3.79
CA LEU A 168 -2.84 -2.62 -3.68
C LEU A 168 -2.08 -1.41 -4.26
N SER A 169 -2.57 -0.84 -5.35
CA SER A 169 -2.03 0.41 -5.91
C SER A 169 -2.14 1.56 -4.90
N CYS A 170 -3.30 1.69 -4.23
CA CYS A 170 -3.51 2.64 -3.16
C CYS A 170 -2.56 2.42 -1.97
N ASP A 171 -2.38 1.17 -1.56
CA ASP A 171 -1.47 0.80 -0.47
C ASP A 171 -0.02 1.17 -0.79
N PHE A 172 0.44 0.85 -2.01
CA PHE A 172 1.75 1.27 -2.49
C PHE A 172 1.92 2.78 -2.40
N LEU A 173 0.97 3.57 -2.90
CA LEU A 173 1.11 5.03 -2.89
C LEU A 173 1.19 5.58 -1.45
N LYS A 174 0.22 5.23 -0.60
CA LYS A 174 0.15 5.78 0.76
C LYS A 174 1.34 5.34 1.61
N GLU A 175 1.81 4.10 1.47
CA GLU A 175 2.93 3.57 2.25
C GLU A 175 4.31 3.91 1.67
N ASN A 176 4.40 4.61 0.53
CA ASN A 176 5.66 5.08 -0.04
C ASN A 176 5.73 6.61 -0.17
N GLY A 177 5.18 7.32 0.81
CA GLY A 177 5.39 8.76 0.95
C GLY A 177 4.49 9.64 0.08
N TYR A 178 3.36 9.11 -0.39
CA TYR A 178 2.31 9.86 -1.09
C TYR A 178 1.06 9.97 -0.21
N PRO A 179 1.03 10.88 0.79
CA PRO A 179 0.02 10.88 1.86
C PRO A 179 -1.37 11.35 1.43
N GLU A 180 -1.52 11.79 0.18
CA GLU A 180 -2.80 12.21 -0.41
C GLU A 180 -3.69 11.04 -0.86
N PHE A 181 -3.18 9.80 -0.76
CA PHE A 181 -3.90 8.56 -1.06
C PHE A 181 -4.28 7.79 0.22
N ILE A 182 -5.32 6.96 0.10
CA ILE A 182 -5.82 6.05 1.14
C ILE A 182 -6.07 4.69 0.52
N LYS A 183 -6.11 3.65 1.36
CA LYS A 183 -6.51 2.30 0.93
C LYS A 183 -7.92 2.00 1.45
N PRO A 184 -8.91 1.76 0.57
CA PRO A 184 -10.23 1.32 0.99
C PRO A 184 -10.19 -0.16 1.38
N ASP A 185 -9.54 -0.50 2.50
CA ASP A 185 -9.52 -1.86 3.04
C ASP A 185 -10.70 -2.15 3.97
N VAL A 186 -10.79 -3.39 4.43
CA VAL A 186 -11.89 -3.86 5.29
C VAL A 186 -12.02 -3.06 6.60
N HIS A 187 -10.96 -2.46 7.12
CA HIS A 187 -11.04 -1.65 8.34
C HIS A 187 -11.66 -0.30 8.03
N ILE A 188 -11.18 0.37 6.99
CA ILE A 188 -11.70 1.66 6.53
C ILE A 188 -13.17 1.52 6.12
N ILE A 189 -13.50 0.49 5.33
CA ILE A 189 -14.87 0.23 4.86
C ILE A 189 -15.83 0.03 6.03
N ASP A 190 -15.48 -0.85 6.98
CA ASP A 190 -16.38 -1.19 8.09
C ASP A 190 -16.62 0.00 9.02
N ILE A 191 -15.58 0.79 9.30
CA ILE A 191 -15.71 1.97 10.16
C ILE A 191 -16.51 3.07 9.47
N PHE A 192 -16.22 3.40 8.21
CA PHE A 192 -16.93 4.46 7.48
C PHE A 192 -18.41 4.12 7.29
N ARG A 193 -18.75 2.86 7.02
CA ARG A 193 -20.15 2.42 6.95
C ARG A 193 -20.81 2.41 8.33
N GLY A 194 -20.13 1.89 9.35
CA GLY A 194 -20.65 1.82 10.72
C GLY A 194 -20.96 3.19 11.31
N LEU A 195 -20.18 4.21 10.95
CA LEU A 195 -20.40 5.60 11.36
C LEU A 195 -21.32 6.38 10.43
N THR A 196 -21.92 5.75 9.41
CA THR A 196 -22.74 6.39 8.37
C THR A 196 -22.01 7.52 7.61
N LEU A 197 -20.67 7.47 7.57
CA LEU A 197 -19.82 8.41 6.82
C LEU A 197 -19.73 8.07 5.33
N SER A 198 -20.10 6.85 4.96
CA SER A 198 -20.20 6.44 3.57
C SER A 198 -21.39 5.51 3.34
N ASN A 199 -22.14 5.79 2.29
CA ASN A 199 -23.15 4.88 1.72
C ASN A 199 -22.58 4.10 0.52
N GLY A 200 -21.26 4.12 0.34
CA GLY A 200 -20.58 3.52 -0.80
C GLY A 200 -20.61 2.00 -0.77
N ASN A 201 -21.02 1.42 -1.89
CA ASN A 201 -21.04 -0.04 -2.10
C ASN A 201 -19.76 -0.56 -2.79
N ASN A 202 -18.82 0.33 -3.12
CA ASN A 202 -17.57 -0.01 -3.78
C ASN A 202 -16.39 0.81 -3.24
N ASP A 203 -15.19 0.34 -3.53
CA ASP A 203 -13.91 0.91 -3.08
C ASP A 203 -13.72 2.37 -3.51
N PHE A 204 -14.22 2.75 -4.69
CA PHE A 204 -14.09 4.12 -5.20
C PHE A 204 -14.90 5.12 -4.37
N GLN A 205 -16.12 4.75 -3.99
CA GLN A 205 -16.95 5.64 -3.18
C GLN A 205 -16.36 5.80 -1.79
N ILE A 206 -15.88 4.70 -1.18
CA ILE A 206 -15.17 4.75 0.11
C ILE A 206 -13.93 5.64 0.00
N PHE A 207 -13.14 5.50 -1.06
CA PHE A 207 -12.00 6.36 -1.32
C PHE A 207 -12.40 7.84 -1.33
N ARG A 208 -13.44 8.22 -2.11
CA ARG A 208 -13.92 9.62 -2.17
C ARG A 208 -14.38 10.13 -0.81
N ASP A 209 -15.11 9.33 -0.07
CA ASP A 209 -15.67 9.73 1.21
C ASP A 209 -14.57 9.95 2.26
N VAL A 210 -13.52 9.14 2.26
CA VAL A 210 -12.33 9.35 3.11
C VAL A 210 -11.60 10.64 2.70
N ILE A 211 -11.40 10.89 1.40
CA ILE A 211 -10.78 12.15 0.93
C ILE A 211 -11.61 13.36 1.40
N LYS A 212 -12.94 13.32 1.23
CA LYS A 212 -13.85 14.40 1.66
C LYS A 212 -13.85 14.59 3.17
N PHE A 213 -13.89 13.51 3.93
CA PHE A 213 -13.75 13.54 5.39
C PHE A 213 -12.46 14.26 5.79
N SER A 214 -11.33 13.85 5.21
CA SER A 214 -10.00 14.42 5.48
C SER A 214 -9.94 15.92 5.19
N LYS A 215 -10.46 16.34 4.02
CA LYS A 215 -10.57 17.76 3.63
C LYS A 215 -11.40 18.56 4.64
N SER A 216 -12.53 18.02 5.11
CA SER A 216 -13.44 18.72 6.02
C SER A 216 -12.83 19.02 7.41
N ILE A 217 -11.77 18.30 7.79
CA ILE A 217 -11.07 18.47 9.07
C ILE A 217 -9.62 18.95 8.89
N ASN A 218 -9.25 19.36 7.68
CA ASN A 218 -7.90 19.81 7.33
C ASN A 218 -6.80 18.81 7.76
N LYS A 219 -6.99 17.52 7.43
CA LYS A 219 -6.03 16.44 7.67
C LYS A 219 -5.61 15.78 6.37
N LEU A 220 -4.40 15.21 6.37
CA LEU A 220 -3.96 14.38 5.26
C LEU A 220 -4.79 13.09 5.21
N PRO A 221 -5.15 12.62 4.01
CA PRO A 221 -5.85 11.35 3.88
C PRO A 221 -5.13 10.18 4.53
N TYR A 222 -3.79 10.15 4.47
CA TYR A 222 -2.97 9.17 5.19
C TYR A 222 -3.22 9.17 6.70
N GLU A 223 -3.33 10.33 7.35
CA GLU A 223 -3.56 10.40 8.80
C GLU A 223 -4.91 9.78 9.17
N VAL A 224 -5.95 10.07 8.36
CA VAL A 224 -7.30 9.53 8.53
C VAL A 224 -7.31 8.02 8.31
N ASP A 225 -6.74 7.55 7.21
CA ASP A 225 -6.55 6.12 6.92
C ASP A 225 -5.83 5.43 8.07
N LYS A 226 -4.69 5.98 8.52
CA LYS A 226 -3.86 5.35 9.52
C LYS A 226 -4.55 5.24 10.89
N ILE A 227 -5.25 6.28 11.35
CA ILE A 227 -6.01 6.22 12.59
C ILE A 227 -7.06 5.11 12.54
N PHE A 228 -7.90 5.10 11.51
CA PHE A 228 -8.99 4.13 11.44
C PHE A 228 -8.47 2.71 11.18
N TRP A 229 -7.36 2.57 10.44
CA TRP A 229 -6.68 1.30 10.29
C TRP A 229 -6.10 0.78 11.62
N LEU A 230 -5.50 1.65 12.45
CA LEU A 230 -5.03 1.28 13.79
C LEU A 230 -6.17 0.84 14.70
N ILE A 231 -7.32 1.52 14.65
CA ILE A 231 -8.54 1.08 15.36
C ILE A 231 -8.99 -0.29 14.85
N GLY A 232 -8.96 -0.51 13.55
CA GLY A 232 -9.44 -1.74 12.97
C GLY A 232 -8.52 -2.95 13.17
N SER A 233 -7.22 -2.73 13.25
CA SER A 233 -6.20 -3.78 13.31
C SER A 233 -5.62 -4.00 14.71
N GLY A 234 -5.62 -2.96 15.55
CA GLY A 234 -4.91 -2.93 16.83
C GLY A 234 -3.39 -3.08 16.71
N ASN A 235 -2.83 -2.92 15.51
CA ASN A 235 -1.43 -3.26 15.22
C ASN A 235 -0.55 -2.00 15.08
N PHE A 236 0.20 -1.68 16.12
CA PHE A 236 1.19 -0.59 16.15
C PHE A 236 2.56 -1.14 15.75
N TYR A 237 2.67 -1.54 14.48
CA TYR A 237 3.78 -2.29 13.92
C TYR A 237 5.14 -1.58 13.93
N LEU A 238 5.20 -0.24 14.06
CA LEU A 238 6.47 0.48 14.21
C LEU A 238 7.07 0.35 15.62
N ASN A 239 6.29 -0.15 16.57
CA ASN A 239 6.66 -0.28 17.97
C ASN A 239 6.52 -1.73 18.48
N ASP A 240 6.22 -2.68 17.59
CA ASP A 240 5.95 -4.09 17.93
C ASP A 240 4.86 -4.27 19.01
N ILE A 241 3.89 -3.35 19.04
CA ILE A 241 2.78 -3.36 20.00
C ILE A 241 1.51 -3.85 19.29
N LYS A 242 0.79 -4.76 19.95
CA LYS A 242 -0.54 -5.19 19.55
C LYS A 242 -1.53 -5.02 20.69
N VAL A 243 -2.58 -4.27 20.44
CA VAL A 243 -3.66 -4.02 21.40
C VAL A 243 -4.96 -4.66 20.89
N HIS A 244 -5.81 -5.09 21.83
CA HIS A 244 -7.11 -5.69 21.51
C HIS A 244 -8.16 -4.60 21.26
N THR A 245 -8.17 -4.04 20.05
CA THR A 245 -9.18 -3.05 19.63
C THR A 245 -10.47 -3.71 19.13
N SER A 246 -11.54 -2.91 19.07
CA SER A 246 -12.84 -3.33 18.55
C SER A 246 -13.45 -2.22 17.70
N LYS A 247 -13.56 -2.47 16.38
CA LYS A 247 -14.25 -1.55 15.46
C LYS A 247 -15.66 -1.25 15.95
N ARG A 248 -16.36 -2.27 16.45
CA ARG A 248 -17.73 -2.16 16.95
C ARG A 248 -17.82 -1.26 18.18
N ASP A 249 -16.91 -1.43 19.14
CA ASP A 249 -16.94 -0.61 20.36
C ASP A 249 -16.60 0.85 20.05
N PHE A 250 -15.63 1.06 19.15
CA PHE A 250 -15.37 2.40 18.63
C PHE A 250 -16.61 3.01 17.96
N ILE A 251 -17.22 2.30 17.00
CA ILE A 251 -18.43 2.77 16.30
C ILE A 251 -19.55 3.11 17.29
N ASN A 252 -19.80 2.26 18.28
CA ASN A 252 -20.83 2.48 19.30
C ASN A 252 -20.51 3.62 20.28
N SER A 253 -19.23 3.95 20.47
CA SER A 253 -18.79 5.08 21.32
C SER A 253 -19.03 6.45 20.68
N ILE A 254 -19.35 6.44 19.38
CA ILE A 254 -19.68 7.63 18.62
C ILE A 254 -21.19 7.89 18.72
N PRO A 255 -21.64 9.01 19.31
CA PRO A 255 -23.06 9.37 19.33
C PRO A 255 -23.59 9.61 17.92
N ASN A 256 -24.83 9.18 17.65
CA ASN A 256 -25.55 9.47 16.41
C ASN A 256 -25.68 10.99 16.16
#